data_AF-A0A9E6D6A4-F1
#
_entry.id   AF-A0A9E6D6A4-F1
#
_cell.length_a   1.000
_cell.length_b   1.000
_cell.length_c   1.000
_cell.angle_alpha   90.00
_cell.angle_beta   90.00
_cell.angle_gamma   90.00
#
_symmetry.space_group_name_H-M   'P 1'
#
loop_
_entity.id
_entity.type
_entity.pdbx_description
1 polymer ?
#
loop_
_entity_poly.entity_id
_entity_poly.type
_entity_poly.pdbx_seq_one_letter_code
_entity_poly.pdbx_strand_id
1 'polypeptide(L)'
;MLFSKNNFFKPASGETKAQTNARLDAKRLDVLEYLRIKGIPKFWKQLVLDAYDYFEQHPNEFDGASIVKDLDDLPNLSLAAMVHDYLYLIELKKNKGWRWLYGKCIYDYWYGKLLEMFGKGIFTPYFRTVLLVLSTPFYWLLLAIKKKQN
;
A
#
# COMPACT_ATOMS: atom_id res chain seq x y z
N MET A 1 -3.44 -15.01 -10.82
CA MET A 1 -2.11 -14.72 -10.20
C MET A 1 -2.18 -15.16 -8.75
N LEU A 2 -1.50 -16.26 -8.43
CA LEU A 2 -1.35 -16.82 -7.09
C LEU A 2 -0.31 -15.99 -6.33
N PHE A 3 -0.73 -14.98 -5.58
CA PHE A 3 0.19 -14.23 -4.71
C PHE A 3 -0.25 -14.38 -3.26
N SER A 4 0.67 -14.90 -2.43
CA SER A 4 0.46 -15.06 -0.99
C SER A 4 0.20 -13.69 -0.35
N LYS A 5 -0.93 -13.56 0.34
CA LYS A 5 -1.29 -12.37 1.11
C LYS A 5 -0.31 -12.21 2.27
N ASN A 6 0.11 -10.98 2.54
CA ASN A 6 0.90 -10.70 3.73
C ASN A 6 0.06 -10.97 4.99
N ASN A 7 0.63 -11.67 5.97
CA ASN A 7 -0.05 -12.05 7.21
C ASN A 7 0.48 -11.28 8.43
N PHE A 8 1.21 -10.18 8.23
CA PHE A 8 1.84 -9.41 9.30
C PHE A 8 0.89 -9.07 10.48
N PHE A 9 -0.30 -8.57 10.16
CA PHE A 9 -1.32 -8.20 11.16
C PHE A 9 -2.17 -9.38 11.66
N LYS A 10 -2.06 -10.55 11.03
CA LYS A 10 -2.82 -11.73 11.46
C LYS A 10 -2.12 -12.41 12.63
N PRO A 11 -2.88 -13.09 13.52
CA PRO A 11 -2.29 -13.90 14.56
C PRO A 11 -1.42 -15.00 13.94
N ALA A 12 -0.22 -15.21 14.50
CA ALA A 12 0.60 -16.35 14.16
C ALA A 12 -0.08 -17.66 14.63
N SER A 13 0.35 -18.80 14.08
CA SER A 13 -0.20 -20.10 14.46
C SER A 13 -0.03 -20.34 15.97
N GLY A 14 -1.14 -20.55 16.68
CA GLY A 14 -1.15 -20.75 18.13
C GLY A 14 -1.03 -19.47 18.97
N GLU A 15 -0.99 -18.29 18.35
CA GLU A 15 -0.92 -17.01 19.05
C GLU A 15 -2.30 -16.59 19.60
N THR A 16 -2.35 -16.22 20.87
CA THR A 16 -3.55 -15.59 21.46
C THR A 16 -3.71 -14.16 20.97
N LYS A 17 -4.93 -13.60 21.07
CA LYS A 17 -5.17 -12.19 20.74
C LYS A 17 -4.29 -11.23 21.55
N ALA A 18 -4.07 -11.51 22.83
CA ALA A 18 -3.22 -10.69 23.70
C ALA A 18 -1.75 -10.70 23.25
N GLN A 19 -1.23 -11.87 22.87
CA GLN A 19 0.13 -12.00 22.32
C GLN A 19 0.25 -11.27 20.98
N THR A 20 -0.76 -11.39 20.11
CA THR A 20 -0.81 -10.70 18.82
C THR A 20 -0.74 -9.18 19.02
N ASN A 21 -1.56 -8.64 19.92
CA ASN A 21 -1.56 -7.21 20.24
C ASN A 21 -0.19 -6.75 20.79
N ALA A 22 0.37 -7.48 21.75
CA ALA A 22 1.69 -7.14 22.30
C ALA A 22 2.80 -7.16 21.23
N ARG A 23 2.74 -8.10 20.29
CA ARG A 23 3.64 -8.15 19.13
C ARG A 23 3.45 -6.95 18.22
N LEU A 24 2.21 -6.57 17.91
CA LEU A 24 1.90 -5.43 17.05
C LEU A 24 2.26 -4.09 17.72
N ASP A 25 2.08 -3.96 19.04
CA ASP A 25 2.55 -2.80 19.82
C ASP A 25 4.06 -2.64 19.75
N ALA A 26 4.81 -3.73 19.94
CA ALA A 26 6.26 -3.72 19.81
C ALA A 26 6.69 -3.36 18.38
N LYS A 27 6.01 -3.92 17.37
CA LYS A 27 6.28 -3.60 15.96
C LYS A 27 5.94 -2.15 15.61
N ARG A 28 4.95 -1.55 16.27
CA ARG A 28 4.62 -0.14 16.10
C ARG A 28 5.75 0.77 16.58
N LEU A 29 6.47 0.38 17.63
CA LEU A 29 7.68 1.07 18.06
C LEU A 29 8.80 0.97 17.02
N ASP A 30 9.00 -0.22 16.42
CA ASP A 30 9.95 -0.40 15.31
C ASP A 30 9.62 0.52 14.13
N VAL A 31 8.33 0.66 13.79
CA VAL A 31 7.85 1.60 12.75
C VAL A 31 8.20 3.03 13.11
N LEU A 32 7.89 3.47 14.33
CA LEU A 32 8.18 4.83 14.78
C LEU A 32 9.68 5.15 14.72
N GLU A 33 10.52 4.21 15.15
CA GLU A 33 11.96 4.35 15.13
C GLU A 33 12.50 4.37 13.70
N TYR A 34 12.00 3.50 12.82
CA TYR A 34 12.35 3.51 11.40
C TYR A 34 12.01 4.86 10.74
N LEU A 35 10.80 5.38 10.97
CA LEU A 35 10.36 6.68 10.44
C LEU A 35 11.22 7.83 10.98
N ARG A 36 11.66 7.74 12.25
CA ARG A 36 12.56 8.71 12.87
C ARG A 36 13.94 8.68 12.21
N ILE A 37 14.53 7.50 12.03
CA ILE A 37 15.84 7.30 11.40
C ILE A 37 15.84 7.82 9.96
N LYS A 38 14.76 7.54 9.22
CA LYS A 38 14.60 8.00 7.82
C LYS A 38 14.25 9.49 7.70
N GLY A 39 14.04 10.20 8.82
CA GLY A 39 13.72 11.64 8.81
C GLY A 39 12.39 11.95 8.12
N ILE A 40 11.41 11.05 8.24
CA ILE A 40 10.14 11.16 7.51
C ILE A 40 9.34 12.36 8.00
N PRO A 41 8.84 13.24 7.09
CA PRO A 41 8.05 14.40 7.47
C PRO A 41 6.77 14.02 8.23
N LYS A 42 6.30 14.94 9.09
CA LYS A 42 5.14 14.72 9.98
C LYS A 42 3.89 14.19 9.25
N PHE A 43 3.58 14.73 8.08
CA PHE A 43 2.43 14.29 7.28
C PHE A 43 2.51 12.80 6.93
N TRP A 44 3.64 12.37 6.35
CA TRP A 44 3.86 10.98 5.95
C TRP A 44 3.95 10.05 7.16
N LYS A 45 4.58 10.52 8.23
CA LYS A 45 4.62 9.78 9.50
C LYS A 45 3.21 9.50 10.01
N GLN A 46 2.33 10.50 10.04
CA GLN A 46 0.95 10.32 10.49
C GLN A 46 0.21 9.34 9.58
N LEU A 47 0.34 9.49 8.27
CA LEU A 47 -0.32 8.60 7.30
C LEU A 47 0.12 7.13 7.44
N VAL A 48 1.40 6.88 7.72
CA VAL A 48 1.90 5.52 7.99
C VAL A 48 1.30 4.96 9.28
N LEU A 49 1.18 5.77 10.33
CA LEU A 49 0.59 5.33 11.61
C LEU A 49 -0.92 5.09 11.48
N ASP A 50 -1.64 5.96 10.77
CA ASP A 50 -3.08 5.78 10.52
C ASP A 50 -3.34 4.47 9.74
N ALA A 51 -2.51 4.17 8.75
CA ALA A 51 -2.59 2.91 8.01
C ALA A 51 -2.26 1.70 8.91
N TYR A 52 -1.25 1.81 9.77
CA TYR A 52 -0.89 0.76 10.72
C TYR A 52 -2.03 0.45 11.69
N ASP A 53 -2.56 1.49 12.35
CA ASP A 53 -3.65 1.38 13.33
C ASP A 53 -4.93 0.83 12.66
N TYR A 54 -5.17 1.16 11.38
CA TYR A 54 -6.29 0.60 10.61
C TYR A 54 -6.14 -0.92 10.39
N PHE A 55 -4.97 -1.39 9.94
CA PHE A 55 -4.76 -2.82 9.65
C PHE A 55 -4.59 -3.67 10.91
N GLU A 56 -4.18 -3.09 12.03
CA GLU A 56 -4.25 -3.74 13.33
C GLU A 56 -5.71 -4.10 13.69
N GLN A 57 -6.65 -3.20 13.39
CA GLN A 57 -8.09 -3.44 13.61
C GLN A 57 -8.73 -4.31 12.51
N HIS A 58 -8.17 -4.29 11.30
CA HIS A 58 -8.69 -4.96 10.11
C HIS A 58 -7.63 -5.88 9.46
N PRO A 59 -7.12 -6.90 10.18
CA PRO A 59 -5.94 -7.66 9.76
C PRO A 59 -6.14 -8.50 8.48
N ASN A 60 -7.39 -8.75 8.10
CA ASN A 60 -7.72 -9.50 6.90
C ASN A 60 -7.77 -8.64 5.62
N GLU A 61 -7.75 -7.32 5.77
CA GLU A 61 -7.81 -6.37 4.64
C GLU A 61 -6.43 -6.00 4.11
N PHE A 62 -5.37 -6.25 4.89
CA PHE A 62 -4.00 -6.06 4.44
C PHE A 62 -3.61 -7.13 3.42
N ASP A 63 -3.25 -6.73 2.21
CA ASP A 63 -2.73 -7.63 1.18
C ASP A 63 -1.20 -7.53 1.15
N GLY A 64 -0.65 -6.34 1.39
CA GLY A 64 0.79 -6.08 1.39
C GLY A 64 1.41 -6.32 0.02
N ALA A 65 0.62 -6.19 -1.05
CA ALA A 65 1.03 -6.44 -2.41
C ALA A 65 1.99 -5.32 -2.89
N SER A 66 3.28 -5.48 -2.61
CA SER A 66 4.29 -4.52 -3.07
C SER A 66 4.74 -4.83 -4.51
N ILE A 67 5.17 -3.78 -5.22
CA ILE A 67 5.76 -3.90 -6.56
C ILE A 67 7.14 -4.58 -6.49
N VAL A 68 7.80 -4.52 -5.33
CA VAL A 68 9.11 -5.11 -5.07
C VAL A 68 9.05 -5.85 -3.74
N LYS A 69 8.78 -7.16 -3.78
CA LYS A 69 8.66 -8.02 -2.58
C LYS A 69 9.94 -8.08 -1.74
N ASP A 70 11.07 -7.73 -2.34
CA ASP A 70 12.40 -7.87 -1.72
C ASP A 70 12.88 -6.59 -1.02
N LEU A 71 12.04 -5.55 -0.95
CA LEU A 71 12.36 -4.29 -0.29
C LEU A 71 11.32 -4.01 0.80
N ASP A 72 11.25 -4.87 1.79
CA ASP A 72 10.51 -4.58 3.01
C ASP A 72 11.30 -3.58 3.89
N ASP A 73 10.58 -2.69 4.57
CA ASP A 73 11.18 -1.70 5.48
C ASP A 73 11.46 -2.33 6.86
N LEU A 74 10.57 -3.22 7.27
CA LEU A 74 10.66 -4.06 8.46
C LEU A 74 10.42 -5.51 8.06
N PRO A 75 10.87 -6.52 8.82
CA PRO A 75 10.67 -7.93 8.46
C PRO A 75 9.19 -8.25 8.14
N ASN A 76 8.92 -8.63 6.89
CA ASN A 76 7.59 -8.93 6.36
C ASN A 76 6.62 -7.73 6.35
N LEU A 77 7.10 -6.48 6.34
CA LEU A 77 6.27 -5.28 6.26
C LEU A 77 6.90 -4.21 5.37
N SER A 78 6.25 -3.96 4.24
CA SER A 78 6.49 -2.80 3.39
C SER A 78 5.57 -1.66 3.80
N LEU A 79 6.13 -0.60 4.41
CA LEU A 79 5.35 0.54 4.91
C LEU A 79 4.71 1.32 3.76
N ALA A 80 5.39 1.41 2.63
CA ALA A 80 4.83 2.02 1.43
C ALA A 80 3.62 1.24 0.92
N ALA A 81 3.70 -0.11 0.87
CA ALA A 81 2.58 -0.93 0.40
C ALA A 81 1.40 -0.88 1.36
N MET A 82 1.67 -0.84 2.67
CA MET A 82 0.66 -0.63 3.71
C MET A 82 -0.10 0.69 3.50
N VAL A 83 0.60 1.81 3.33
CA VAL A 83 -0.07 3.10 3.07
C VAL A 83 -0.89 3.05 1.77
N HIS A 84 -0.37 2.39 0.73
CA HIS A 84 -1.06 2.27 -0.55
C HIS A 84 -2.37 1.46 -0.43
N ASP A 85 -2.33 0.29 0.20
CA ASP A 85 -3.52 -0.54 0.48
C ASP A 85 -4.55 0.26 1.28
N TYR A 86 -4.11 0.97 2.33
CA TYR A 86 -4.97 1.80 3.17
C TYR A 86 -5.70 2.88 2.36
N LEU A 87 -4.97 3.65 1.55
CA LEU A 87 -5.56 4.71 0.71
C LEU A 87 -6.52 4.13 -0.34
N TYR A 88 -6.21 2.96 -0.89
CA TYR A 88 -7.10 2.29 -1.84
C TYR A 88 -8.39 1.81 -1.17
N LEU A 89 -8.31 1.25 0.03
CA LEU A 89 -9.46 0.73 0.75
C LEU A 89 -10.36 1.85 1.29
N ILE A 90 -9.76 2.89 1.87
CA ILE A 90 -10.50 3.94 2.57
C ILE A 90 -10.91 5.08 1.65
N GLU A 91 -9.99 5.62 0.85
CA GLU A 91 -10.24 6.83 0.08
C GLU A 91 -10.65 6.54 -1.36
N LEU A 92 -9.99 5.59 -2.03
CA LEU A 92 -10.27 5.30 -3.43
C LEU A 92 -11.65 4.67 -3.62
N LYS A 93 -12.10 3.79 -2.71
CA LYS A 93 -13.44 3.18 -2.76
C LYS A 93 -14.59 4.19 -2.69
N LYS A 94 -14.36 5.38 -2.12
CA LYS A 94 -15.37 6.45 -2.06
C LYS A 94 -15.63 7.11 -3.43
N ASN A 95 -14.71 6.95 -4.38
CA ASN A 95 -14.73 7.63 -5.67
C ASN A 95 -15.19 6.71 -6.82
N LYS A 96 -15.82 7.29 -7.85
CA LYS A 96 -16.21 6.59 -9.09
C LYS A 96 -15.78 7.36 -10.33
N GLY A 97 -15.65 6.66 -11.47
CA GLY A 97 -15.35 7.26 -12.77
C GLY A 97 -14.01 8.03 -12.81
N TRP A 98 -14.02 9.25 -13.37
CA TRP A 98 -12.82 10.07 -13.50
C TRP A 98 -12.18 10.46 -12.16
N ARG A 99 -12.99 10.67 -11.09
CA ARG A 99 -12.47 10.96 -9.75
C ARG A 99 -11.71 9.77 -9.18
N TRP A 100 -12.17 8.55 -9.46
CA TRP A 100 -11.46 7.33 -9.08
C TRP A 100 -10.12 7.24 -9.81
N LEU A 101 -10.11 7.50 -11.12
CA LEU A 101 -8.87 7.50 -11.91
C LEU A 101 -7.86 8.53 -11.39
N TYR A 102 -8.31 9.75 -11.12
CA TYR A 102 -7.45 10.79 -10.57
C TYR A 102 -6.89 10.41 -9.19
N GLY A 103 -7.74 9.92 -8.28
CA GLY A 103 -7.31 9.45 -6.96
C GLY A 103 -6.32 8.30 -7.05
N LYS A 104 -6.55 7.34 -7.95
CA LYS A 104 -5.63 6.24 -8.23
C LYS A 104 -4.24 6.75 -8.62
N CYS A 105 -4.16 7.67 -9.57
CA CYS A 105 -2.89 8.25 -10.01
C CYS A 105 -2.16 8.97 -8.87
N ILE A 106 -2.89 9.70 -8.02
CA ILE A 106 -2.31 10.35 -6.84
C ILE A 106 -1.73 9.33 -5.88
N TYR A 107 -2.46 8.27 -5.56
CA TYR A 107 -2.01 7.26 -4.59
C TYR A 107 -0.85 6.43 -5.13
N ASP A 108 -0.83 6.13 -6.43
CA ASP A 108 0.32 5.48 -7.08
C ASP A 108 1.55 6.42 -7.08
N TYR A 109 1.36 7.73 -7.22
CA TYR A 109 2.43 8.72 -7.07
C TYR A 109 2.93 8.82 -5.63
N TRP A 110 2.03 8.83 -4.65
CA TRP A 110 2.37 8.84 -3.22
C TRP A 110 3.11 7.58 -2.80
N TYR A 111 2.73 6.42 -3.33
CA TYR A 111 3.47 5.17 -3.16
C TYR A 111 4.91 5.30 -3.67
N GLY A 112 5.09 5.82 -4.89
CA GLY A 112 6.43 6.11 -5.43
C GLY A 112 7.24 7.07 -4.56
N LYS A 113 6.60 8.12 -4.02
CA LYS A 113 7.24 9.07 -3.11
C LYS A 113 7.67 8.44 -1.78
N LEU A 114 6.85 7.57 -1.20
CA LEU A 114 7.21 6.82 0.00
C LEU A 114 8.38 5.86 -0.25
N LEU A 115 8.38 5.16 -1.38
CA LEU A 115 9.51 4.31 -1.77
C LEU A 115 10.80 5.14 -1.90
N GLU A 116 10.75 6.31 -2.53
CA GLU A 116 11.87 7.24 -2.63
C GLU A 116 12.37 7.69 -1.25
N MET A 117 11.45 8.12 -0.36
CA MET A 117 11.80 8.54 1.00
C MET A 117 12.39 7.41 1.85
N PHE A 118 12.01 6.16 1.59
CA PHE A 118 12.62 5.00 2.25
C PHE A 118 13.96 4.57 1.63
N GLY A 119 14.37 5.20 0.53
CA GLY A 119 15.64 4.94 -0.17
C GLY A 119 15.56 3.79 -1.17
N LYS A 120 14.35 3.43 -1.62
CA LYS A 120 14.13 2.37 -2.62
C LYS A 120 14.18 2.98 -4.02
N GLY A 121 14.85 2.29 -4.94
CA GLY A 121 15.10 2.76 -6.30
C GLY A 121 13.85 3.28 -7.01
N ILE A 122 13.98 4.46 -7.62
CA ILE A 122 12.90 5.27 -8.20
C ILE A 122 12.37 4.66 -9.51
N PHE A 123 13.22 3.93 -10.24
CA PHE A 123 12.93 3.54 -11.62
C PHE A 123 11.72 2.62 -11.74
N THR A 124 11.66 1.56 -10.93
CA THR A 124 10.61 0.53 -11.00
C THR A 124 9.20 1.04 -10.65
N PRO A 125 8.97 1.76 -9.54
CA PRO A 125 7.63 2.22 -9.19
C PRO A 125 7.11 3.33 -10.11
N TYR A 126 7.92 4.33 -10.45
CA TYR A 126 7.49 5.44 -11.30
C TYR A 126 7.26 5.01 -12.76
N PHE A 127 8.11 4.13 -13.31
CA PHE A 127 7.91 3.58 -14.65
C PHE A 127 6.59 2.80 -14.74
N ARG A 128 6.23 2.05 -13.69
CA ARG A 128 4.94 1.35 -13.63
C ARG A 128 3.75 2.30 -13.47
N THR A 129 3.87 3.38 -12.68
CA THR A 129 2.84 4.42 -12.62
C THR A 129 2.59 5.01 -14.02
N VAL A 130 3.66 5.33 -14.75
CA VAL A 130 3.56 5.82 -16.13
C VAL A 130 2.90 4.80 -17.05
N LEU A 131 3.32 3.53 -17.01
CA LEU A 131 2.70 2.46 -17.80
C LEU A 131 1.23 2.24 -17.46
N LEU A 132 0.85 2.28 -16.18
CA LEU A 132 -0.52 2.11 -15.74
C LEU A 132 -1.40 3.27 -16.21
N VAL A 133 -0.92 4.51 -16.05
CA VAL A 133 -1.60 5.71 -16.56
C VAL A 133 -1.80 5.62 -18.07
N LEU A 134 -0.77 5.20 -18.83
CA LEU A 134 -0.86 5.04 -20.28
C LEU A 134 -1.78 3.89 -20.69
N SER A 135 -1.77 2.76 -19.98
CA SER A 135 -2.61 1.59 -20.31
C SER A 135 -4.10 1.80 -20.03
N THR A 136 -4.43 2.70 -19.09
CA THR A 136 -5.81 2.94 -18.66
C THR A 136 -6.73 3.46 -19.78
N PRO A 137 -6.36 4.48 -20.59
CA PRO A 137 -7.17 4.88 -21.74
C PRO A 137 -7.27 3.79 -22.82
N PHE A 138 -6.24 2.96 -23.03
CA PHE A 138 -6.33 1.81 -23.95
C PHE A 138 -7.34 0.77 -23.48
N TYR A 139 -7.44 0.51 -22.18
CA TYR A 139 -8.45 -0.39 -21.62
C TYR A 139 -9.89 0.11 -21.86
N TRP A 140 -10.13 1.41 -21.65
CA TRP A 140 -11.43 2.03 -21.95
C TRP A 140 -11.76 2.01 -23.44
N LEU A 141 -10.76 2.24 -24.30
CA LEU A 141 -10.90 2.14 -25.75
C LEU A 141 -11.29 0.72 -26.17
N LEU A 142 -10.61 -0.30 -25.65
CA LEU A 142 -10.91 -1.71 -25.92
C LEU A 142 -12.32 -2.09 -25.45
N LEU A 143 -12.75 -1.64 -24.28
CA LEU A 143 -14.11 -1.85 -23.79
C LEU A 143 -15.17 -1.19 -24.69
N ALA A 144 -14.91 0.03 -25.15
CA ALA A 144 -15.80 0.75 -26.06
C ALA A 144 -15.92 0.04 -27.42
N ILE A 145 -14.82 -0.49 -27.95
CA ILE A 145 -14.81 -1.30 -29.19
C ILE A 145 -15.62 -2.58 -29.00
N LYS A 146 -15.39 -3.31 -27.91
CA LYS A 146 -16.10 -4.57 -27.62
C LYS A 146 -17.61 -4.36 -27.43
N LYS A 147 -18.02 -3.25 -26.82
CA LYS A 147 -19.45 -2.91 -26.63
C LYS A 147 -20.17 -2.55 -27.94
N LYS A 148 -19.45 -2.16 -29.00
CA LYS A 148 -20.02 -1.91 -30.33
C LYS A 148 -20.20 -3.19 -31.17
N GLN A 149 -19.59 -4.30 -30.77
CA GLN A 149 -19.63 -5.58 -31.50
C GLN A 149 -20.69 -6.55 -30.97
N ASN A 150 -21.28 -6.26 -29.81
CA ASN A 150 -22.44 -6.95 -29.23
C ASN A 150 -23.69 -6.08 -29.38
#